data_AF-A0A536XW03-F1
#
_entry.id   AF-A0A536XW03-F1
#
_cell.length_a   1.000
_cell.length_b   1.000
_cell.length_c   1.000
_cell.angle_alpha   90.00
_cell.angle_beta   90.00
_cell.angle_gamma   90.00
#
_symmetry.space_group_name_H-M   'P 1'
#
loop_
_entity.id
_entity.type
_entity.pdbx_description
1 polymer ?
#
loop_
_entity_poly.entity_id
_entity_poly.type
_entity_poly.pdbx_seq_one_letter_code
_entity_poly.pdbx_strand_id
1 'polypeptide(L)'
;MQRITVVGLLVAFASFSIDAAAARYGKRQLWGSIAYSTKTGAYGYAVDRKTRRDAEAEAFRICGTNCDLIRTFRDSCGAVAARPNRVSSDTGASREIAQAKALRKCGDNCKIAVWACTSEK
;
A
#
# COMPACT_ATOMS: atom_id res chain seq x y z
N MET A 1 51.69 23.81 -43.25
CA MET A 1 51.52 22.41 -43.68
C MET A 1 52.45 21.54 -42.85
N GLN A 2 51.95 20.82 -41.85
CA GLN A 2 52.66 19.64 -41.34
C GLN A 2 51.65 18.70 -40.68
N ARG A 3 51.52 17.52 -41.29
CA ARG A 3 50.60 16.45 -40.92
C ARG A 3 51.16 15.76 -39.69
N ILE A 4 50.39 15.67 -38.60
CA ILE A 4 50.69 14.78 -37.49
C ILE A 4 49.88 13.50 -37.73
N THR A 5 50.57 12.50 -38.26
CA THR A 5 50.11 11.12 -38.40
C THR A 5 49.93 10.49 -37.01
N VAL A 6 48.73 9.99 -36.75
CA VAL A 6 48.36 9.20 -35.57
C VAL A 6 49.04 7.84 -35.69
N VAL A 7 50.05 7.57 -34.85
CA VAL A 7 50.63 6.24 -34.68
C VAL A 7 49.78 5.50 -33.65
N GLY A 8 49.13 4.44 -34.11
CA GLY A 8 48.28 3.58 -33.30
C GLY A 8 49.08 2.88 -32.21
N LEU A 9 48.49 2.84 -31.00
CA LEU A 9 48.88 1.89 -29.97
C LEU A 9 47.69 0.97 -29.72
N LEU A 10 47.94 -0.33 -29.92
CA LEU A 10 47.04 -1.43 -29.64
C LEU A 10 46.71 -1.47 -28.14
N VAL A 11 45.42 -1.44 -27.79
CA VAL A 11 44.95 -1.90 -26.47
C VAL A 11 43.94 -3.03 -26.72
N ALA A 12 44.43 -4.25 -26.61
CA ALA A 12 43.60 -5.43 -26.42
C ALA A 12 43.34 -5.62 -24.91
N PHE A 13 42.26 -6.33 -24.57
CA PHE A 13 41.74 -6.67 -23.22
C PHE A 13 40.90 -5.56 -22.56
N ALA A 14 39.67 -5.79 -22.11
CA ALA A 14 38.86 -7.00 -22.04
C ALA A 14 37.38 -6.58 -22.16
N SER A 15 36.58 -7.39 -22.86
CA SER A 15 35.12 -7.28 -22.84
C SER A 15 34.61 -7.56 -21.42
N PHE A 16 34.61 -6.53 -20.57
CA PHE A 16 33.78 -6.56 -19.38
C PHE A 16 32.34 -6.52 -19.88
N SER A 17 31.73 -7.70 -20.01
CA SER A 17 30.29 -7.83 -20.00
C SER A 17 29.83 -7.17 -18.70
N ILE A 18 29.36 -5.92 -18.81
CA ILE A 18 28.61 -5.29 -17.74
C ILE A 18 27.35 -6.14 -17.68
N ASP A 19 27.36 -7.13 -16.80
CA ASP A 19 26.16 -7.85 -16.42
C ASP A 19 25.27 -6.80 -15.77
N ALA A 20 24.43 -6.18 -16.59
CA ALA A 20 23.40 -5.27 -16.18
C ALA A 20 22.32 -6.11 -15.49
N ALA A 21 22.68 -6.71 -14.35
CA ALA A 21 21.76 -6.91 -13.26
C ALA A 21 21.38 -5.51 -12.76
N ALA A 22 20.62 -4.79 -13.58
CA ALA A 22 19.85 -3.66 -13.14
C ALA A 22 19.02 -4.19 -11.96
N ALA A 23 19.48 -3.90 -10.75
CA ALA A 23 18.75 -4.17 -9.54
C ALA A 23 17.38 -3.56 -9.78
N ARG A 24 16.37 -4.43 -9.99
CA ARG A 24 14.99 -3.97 -10.04
C ARG A 24 14.76 -3.38 -8.67
N TYR A 25 14.80 -2.05 -8.58
CA TYR A 25 14.30 -1.31 -7.43
C TYR A 25 12.78 -1.53 -7.45
N GLY A 26 12.37 -2.74 -7.04
CA GLY A 26 10.98 -3.07 -6.85
C GLY A 26 10.51 -2.20 -5.70
N LYS A 27 9.52 -1.34 -5.96
CA LYS A 27 8.83 -0.61 -4.90
C LYS A 27 8.48 -1.61 -3.79
N ARG A 28 8.88 -1.30 -2.55
CA ARG A 28 8.56 -2.16 -1.41
C ARG A 28 7.04 -2.16 -1.29
N GLN A 29 6.43 -3.34 -1.39
CA GLN A 29 5.00 -3.49 -1.16
C GLN A 29 4.69 -3.16 0.30
N LEU A 30 3.80 -2.20 0.49
CA LEU A 30 3.37 -1.75 1.80
C LEU A 30 1.94 -2.21 2.05
N TRP A 31 1.73 -2.72 3.25
CA TRP A 31 0.45 -3.25 3.68
C TRP A 31 -0.20 -2.31 4.70
N GLY A 32 -1.51 -2.16 4.55
CA GLY A 32 -2.36 -1.55 5.56
C GLY A 32 -3.53 -2.46 5.91
N SER A 33 -4.09 -2.28 7.10
CA SER A 33 -5.27 -3.02 7.54
C SER A 33 -6.14 -2.16 8.44
N ILE A 34 -7.44 -2.48 8.47
CA ILE A 34 -8.45 -1.84 9.29
C ILE A 34 -9.26 -2.92 10.00
N ALA A 35 -9.30 -2.82 11.33
CA ALA A 35 -10.20 -3.56 12.19
C ALA A 35 -11.30 -2.62 12.72
N TYR A 36 -12.51 -3.16 12.91
CA TYR A 36 -13.68 -2.39 13.37
C TYR A 36 -14.57 -3.28 14.24
N SER A 37 -15.14 -2.69 15.30
CA SER A 37 -16.15 -3.32 16.14
C SER A 37 -17.54 -2.85 15.73
N THR A 38 -18.36 -3.75 15.19
CA THR A 38 -19.77 -3.49 14.89
C THR A 38 -20.60 -3.20 16.13
N LYS A 39 -20.16 -3.66 17.31
CA LYS A 39 -20.86 -3.49 18.59
C LYS A 39 -20.62 -2.12 19.21
N THR A 40 -19.38 -1.64 19.17
CA THR A 40 -18.95 -0.44 19.93
C THR A 40 -18.58 0.74 19.03
N GLY A 41 -18.35 0.50 17.74
CA GLY A 41 -17.80 1.49 16.83
C GLY A 41 -16.29 1.72 17.00
N ALA A 42 -15.62 1.02 17.92
CA ALA A 42 -14.17 1.05 18.06
C ALA A 42 -13.49 0.61 16.76
N TYR A 43 -12.34 1.20 16.47
CA TYR A 43 -11.57 0.88 15.27
C TYR A 43 -10.09 0.96 15.53
N GLY A 44 -9.33 0.22 14.72
CA GLY A 44 -7.88 0.31 14.66
C GLY A 44 -7.42 0.17 13.22
N TYR A 45 -6.34 0.84 12.87
CA TYR A 45 -5.73 0.71 11.56
C TYR A 45 -4.22 0.73 11.66
N ALA A 46 -3.59 0.07 10.70
CA ALA A 46 -2.14 0.11 10.50
C ALA A 46 -1.87 0.37 9.03
N VAL A 47 -0.77 1.07 8.75
CA VAL A 47 -0.25 1.31 7.38
C VAL A 47 1.25 1.07 7.35
N ASP A 48 1.78 1.00 6.14
CA ASP A 48 3.21 0.90 5.83
C ASP A 48 3.92 -0.27 6.50
N ARG A 49 3.19 -1.37 6.68
CA ARG A 49 3.77 -2.60 7.19
C ARG A 49 4.39 -3.41 6.07
N LYS A 50 5.51 -4.05 6.40
CA LYS A 50 6.27 -4.89 5.46
C LYS A 50 5.51 -6.16 5.08
N THR A 51 4.63 -6.64 5.97
CA THR A 51 3.83 -7.84 5.73
C THR A 51 2.35 -7.59 6.02
N ARG A 52 1.50 -8.40 5.38
CA ARG A 52 0.06 -8.43 5.64
C ARG A 52 -0.25 -8.71 7.11
N ARG A 53 0.43 -9.69 7.68
CA ARG A 53 0.22 -10.14 9.07
C ARG A 53 0.54 -9.04 10.07
N ASP A 54 1.61 -8.29 9.86
CA ASP A 54 1.97 -7.17 10.75
C ASP A 54 0.91 -6.06 10.71
N ALA A 55 0.34 -5.78 9.53
CA ALA A 55 -0.77 -4.82 9.41
C ALA A 55 -2.02 -5.29 10.14
N GLU A 56 -2.38 -6.56 9.94
CA GLU A 56 -3.55 -7.18 10.57
C GLU A 56 -3.42 -7.21 12.11
N ALA A 57 -2.26 -7.64 12.63
CA ALA A 57 -2.00 -7.72 14.06
C ALA A 57 -2.02 -6.34 14.72
N GLU A 58 -1.40 -5.33 14.12
CA GLU A 58 -1.36 -3.98 14.66
C GLU A 58 -2.74 -3.31 14.61
N ALA A 59 -3.49 -3.47 13.52
CA ALA A 59 -4.85 -2.95 13.42
C ALA A 59 -5.77 -3.56 14.50
N PHE A 60 -5.67 -4.87 14.74
CA PHE A 60 -6.40 -5.53 15.83
C PHE A 60 -5.98 -5.02 17.21
N ARG A 61 -4.67 -4.92 17.46
CA ARG A 61 -4.13 -4.44 18.73
C ARG A 61 -4.64 -3.04 19.08
N ILE A 62 -4.71 -2.16 18.09
CA ILE A 62 -5.23 -0.78 18.27
C ILE A 62 -6.75 -0.80 18.49
N CYS A 63 -7.48 -1.64 17.76
CA CYS A 63 -8.93 -1.70 17.87
C CYS A 63 -9.41 -2.21 19.24
N GLY A 64 -8.68 -3.18 19.81
CA GLY A 64 -9.00 -3.78 21.10
C GLY A 64 -9.99 -4.94 20.99
N THR A 65 -10.85 -5.08 22.00
CA THR A 65 -11.76 -6.23 22.12
C THR A 65 -12.99 -6.10 21.22
N ASN A 66 -13.57 -7.25 20.81
CA ASN A 66 -14.79 -7.30 19.97
C ASN A 66 -14.63 -6.62 18.60
N CYS A 67 -13.44 -6.66 18.04
CA CYS A 67 -13.17 -6.16 16.70
C CYS A 67 -13.06 -7.31 15.70
N ASP A 68 -13.41 -7.03 14.44
CA ASP A 68 -13.19 -7.89 13.30
C ASP A 68 -12.23 -7.21 12.32
N LEU A 69 -11.42 -7.98 11.60
CA LEU A 69 -10.63 -7.48 10.47
C LEU A 69 -11.54 -7.24 9.27
N ILE A 70 -11.80 -5.96 8.96
CA ILE A 70 -12.75 -5.59 7.92
C ILE A 70 -12.08 -5.43 6.55
N ARG A 71 -10.84 -4.92 6.54
CA ARG A 71 -10.12 -4.69 5.27
C ARG A 71 -8.62 -4.67 5.46
N THR A 72 -7.95 -5.59 4.81
CA THR A 72 -6.51 -5.51 4.54
C THR A 72 -6.30 -5.08 3.10
N PHE A 73 -5.34 -4.20 2.87
CA PHE A 73 -5.04 -3.58 1.58
C PHE A 73 -3.52 -3.43 1.40
N ARG A 74 -3.09 -3.24 0.16
CA ARG A 74 -1.68 -3.13 -0.22
C ARG A 74 -1.55 -2.03 -1.27
N ASP A 75 -0.52 -1.20 -1.10
CA ASP A 75 -0.18 -0.11 -2.03
C ASP A 75 -1.41 0.70 -2.47
N SER A 76 -2.27 1.07 -1.50
CA SER A 76 -3.56 1.71 -1.75
C SER A 76 -4.15 2.36 -0.48
N CYS A 77 -5.30 3.00 -0.63
CA CYS A 77 -6.17 3.38 0.49
C CYS A 77 -7.26 2.34 0.72
N GLY A 78 -7.61 2.13 1.98
CA GLY A 78 -8.79 1.38 2.41
C GLY A 78 -9.75 2.27 3.20
N ALA A 79 -11.05 2.02 3.07
CA ALA A 79 -12.08 2.70 3.85
C ALA A 79 -13.16 1.74 4.33
N VAL A 80 -13.73 2.04 5.49
CA VAL A 80 -14.86 1.35 6.10
C VAL A 80 -16.00 2.35 6.28
N ALA A 81 -17.17 2.02 5.73
CA ALA A 81 -18.41 2.73 5.97
C ALA A 81 -19.32 1.89 6.86
N ALA A 82 -20.01 2.53 7.79
CA ALA A 82 -20.84 1.85 8.77
C ALA A 82 -22.12 2.63 9.09
N ARG A 83 -23.12 1.86 9.54
CA ARG A 83 -24.31 2.28 10.29
C ARG A 83 -24.66 1.17 11.31
N PRO A 84 -25.60 1.35 12.26
CA PRO A 84 -25.78 0.45 13.41
C PRO A 84 -25.84 -1.06 13.10
N ASN A 85 -26.35 -1.48 11.94
CA ASN A 85 -26.46 -2.89 11.56
C ASN A 85 -25.81 -3.23 10.21
N ARG A 86 -24.92 -2.38 9.70
CA ARG A 86 -24.23 -2.65 8.42
C ARG A 86 -22.86 -2.02 8.39
N VAL A 87 -21.90 -2.81 7.95
CA VAL A 87 -20.53 -2.38 7.65
C VAL A 87 -20.17 -2.80 6.24
N SER A 88 -19.51 -1.93 5.51
CA SER A 88 -18.91 -2.21 4.22
C SER A 88 -17.51 -1.64 4.14
N SER A 89 -16.69 -2.22 3.28
CA SER A 89 -15.35 -1.71 3.00
C SER A 89 -14.98 -1.85 1.54
N ASP A 90 -14.08 -0.99 1.10
CA ASP A 90 -13.49 -1.00 -0.24
C ASP A 90 -12.10 -0.34 -0.23
N THR A 91 -11.38 -0.45 -1.34
CA THR A 91 -10.07 0.17 -1.56
C THR A 91 -10.07 1.11 -2.77
N GLY A 92 -9.11 2.03 -2.79
CA GLY A 92 -8.95 3.01 -3.85
C GLY A 92 -7.52 3.51 -3.97
N ALA A 93 -7.18 4.05 -5.15
CA ALA A 93 -5.91 4.74 -5.38
C ALA A 93 -5.79 6.03 -4.54
N SER A 94 -6.93 6.59 -4.10
CA SER A 94 -6.99 7.71 -3.17
C SER A 94 -7.99 7.44 -2.05
N ARG A 95 -7.92 8.28 -1.00
CA ARG A 95 -8.87 8.27 0.11
C ARG A 95 -10.30 8.45 -0.40
N GLU A 96 -10.52 9.40 -1.28
CA GLU A 96 -11.82 9.81 -1.81
C GLU A 96 -12.45 8.64 -2.58
N ILE A 97 -11.66 7.95 -3.40
CA ILE A 97 -12.11 6.78 -4.16
C ILE A 97 -12.48 5.64 -3.21
N ALA A 98 -11.64 5.35 -2.21
CA ALA A 98 -11.92 4.29 -1.25
C ALA A 98 -13.19 4.57 -0.45
N GLN A 99 -13.35 5.80 0.05
CA GLN A 99 -14.52 6.25 0.80
C GLN A 99 -15.80 6.22 -0.04
N ALA A 100 -15.77 6.75 -1.26
CA ALA A 100 -16.93 6.76 -2.15
C ALA A 100 -17.40 5.34 -2.48
N LYS A 101 -16.46 4.42 -2.75
CA LYS A 101 -16.79 3.01 -2.99
C LYS A 101 -17.36 2.33 -1.74
N ALA A 102 -16.76 2.55 -0.57
CA ALA A 102 -17.24 2.00 0.69
C ALA A 102 -18.67 2.46 0.99
N LEU A 103 -18.97 3.76 0.86
CA LEU A 103 -20.31 4.33 1.04
C LEU A 103 -21.30 3.74 0.04
N ARG A 104 -20.96 3.72 -1.26
CA ARG A 104 -21.82 3.15 -2.31
C ARG A 104 -22.17 1.69 -2.02
N LYS A 105 -21.20 0.90 -1.56
CA LYS A 105 -21.42 -0.51 -1.16
C LYS A 105 -22.25 -0.65 0.13
N CYS A 106 -22.20 0.34 1.00
CA CYS A 106 -22.97 0.36 2.25
C CYS A 106 -24.46 0.66 2.01
N GLY A 107 -24.73 1.56 1.06
CA GLY A 107 -26.06 2.12 0.81
C GLY A 107 -26.39 3.28 1.75
N ASP A 108 -27.68 3.61 1.82
CA ASP A 108 -28.15 4.81 2.49
C ASP A 108 -27.83 4.85 3.99
N ASN A 109 -27.72 6.07 4.51
CA ASN A 109 -27.47 6.40 5.92
C ASN A 109 -26.16 5.85 6.50
N CYS A 110 -25.25 5.34 5.67
CA CYS A 110 -23.91 5.00 6.10
C CYS A 110 -23.00 6.24 6.19
N LYS A 111 -22.06 6.19 7.13
CA LYS A 111 -21.00 7.19 7.28
C LYS A 111 -19.65 6.50 7.23
N ILE A 112 -18.61 7.23 6.83
CA ILE A 112 -17.24 6.71 6.94
C ILE A 112 -16.90 6.58 8.42
N ALA A 113 -16.61 5.36 8.87
CA ALA A 113 -16.15 5.09 10.22
C ALA A 113 -14.64 5.29 10.35
N VAL A 114 -13.88 4.80 9.37
CA VAL A 114 -12.42 4.85 9.37
C VAL A 114 -11.90 4.69 7.94
N TRP A 115 -10.74 5.29 7.66
CA TRP A 115 -10.01 5.13 6.41
C TRP A 115 -8.51 5.25 6.71
N ALA A 116 -7.68 4.64 5.86
CA ALA A 116 -6.24 4.73 5.96
C ALA A 116 -5.60 4.49 4.60
N CYS A 117 -4.40 5.00 4.39
CA CYS A 117 -3.66 4.89 3.14
C CYS A 117 -2.23 4.48 3.43
N THR A 118 -1.69 3.55 2.65
CA THR A 118 -0.23 3.38 2.59
C THR A 118 0.41 4.61 1.94
N SER A 119 1.68 4.83 2.24
CA SER A 119 2.49 5.89 1.64
C SER A 119 2.70 5.65 0.15
N GLU A 120 2.93 4.40 -0.25
CA GLU A 120 2.85 3.94 -1.64
C GLU A 120 1.38 3.68 -2.02
N LYS A 121 0.81 4.40 -2.99
CA LYS A 121 -0.56 4.23 -3.50
C LYS A 121 -0.76 4.87 -4.86
#